data_AF-A0A9P7TPN0-F1
#
_entry.id   AF-A0A9P7TPN0-F1
#
_cell.length_a   1.000
_cell.length_b   1.000
_cell.length_c   1.000
_cell.angle_alpha   90.00
_cell.angle_beta   90.00
_cell.angle_gamma   90.00
#
_symmetry.space_group_name_H-M   'P 1'
#
loop_
_entity.id
_entity.type
_entity.pdbx_description
1 polymer ?
#
loop_
_entity_poly.entity_id
_entity_poly.type
_entity_poly.pdbx_seq_one_letter_code
_entity_poly.pdbx_strand_id
1 'polypeptide(L)'
;MIKSRSTLFADIVGSIDHVVCLSALHEPCTRSTLDLASRLSNFFLTKPWFSDANDPFNRTNSIISYDYEAGAQFTQEDRVWMAGIADEAGSIHEAIFLKSSVHPVASEIAKLELMANTAIWGNLQDKDGETPYGVKRSLFFYDPKVMPNYKYSPSVRPYDYVHVSAVYYSLYRAERVSPGILTRRSASWYLNQAYHTVMASQATRSDGTHITAYSHLGLMGETIWTHLLEDLKAENMTAEFKNMTHVMRERTKEWAGRSSPFGSEMGWDSTGQEPVFAWAKYFSNEDLQQKALNYIRGYMPTVAHWGWNGNARRYCDFVYGGKLRLLERMIHHYGSSLNALPLLTSYKYNRDPSSAAALYDLRVGYGGIMGPLSNINAEGFASTAFHSYPNRLKWDGYSGDYGPNYLGVIMGSCTYLVQHPDFGWISMGGNVASSSNNDVIVVEPRDTVRRSIYVAAMGLSVTFESVVITSFAYEPQSKKLTITLQAVPGDTKKASTIFKYESTRAARSRWRVLPLG
;
A
#
# COMPACT_ATOMS: atom_id res chain seq x y z
N MET A 1 -36.85 42.00 -16.73
CA MET A 1 -36.38 42.80 -15.57
C MET A 1 -36.82 42.04 -14.32
N ILE A 2 -36.05 41.90 -13.25
CA ILE A 2 -34.84 42.62 -12.80
C ILE A 2 -33.58 41.72 -12.86
N LYS A 3 -32.38 42.31 -12.92
CA LYS A 3 -31.10 41.62 -12.68
C LYS A 3 -30.62 41.92 -11.25
N SER A 4 -30.16 40.91 -10.51
CA SER A 4 -29.32 41.09 -9.33
C SER A 4 -28.17 40.08 -9.36
N ARG A 5 -26.92 40.56 -9.25
CA ARG A 5 -25.75 39.70 -9.04
C ARG A 5 -25.58 39.44 -7.55
N SER A 6 -25.40 38.19 -7.15
CA SER A 6 -24.87 37.83 -5.83
C SER A 6 -24.16 36.49 -5.92
N THR A 7 -22.84 36.52 -6.08
CA THR A 7 -21.96 35.34 -5.99
C THR A 7 -21.78 34.95 -4.53
N LEU A 8 -22.35 33.84 -4.09
CA LEU A 8 -21.93 33.14 -2.87
C LEU A 8 -22.28 31.64 -2.98
N PHE A 9 -21.53 30.81 -2.27
CA PHE A 9 -21.58 29.33 -2.35
C PHE A 9 -22.96 28.75 -1.99
N ALA A 10 -23.52 27.94 -2.88
CA ALA A 10 -24.64 27.04 -2.60
C ALA A 10 -24.74 25.92 -3.65
N ASP A 11 -24.10 24.77 -3.40
CA ASP A 11 -24.22 23.56 -4.23
C ASP A 11 -24.33 22.30 -3.36
N ILE A 12 -25.51 21.68 -3.32
CA ILE A 12 -25.76 20.36 -2.71
C ILE A 12 -26.88 19.65 -3.52
N VAL A 13 -26.83 18.31 -3.56
CA VAL A 13 -27.90 17.37 -3.99
C VAL A 13 -28.03 17.09 -5.50
N GLY A 14 -27.34 16.03 -5.94
CA GLY A 14 -28.06 14.79 -6.27
C GLY A 14 -28.42 14.50 -7.74
N SER A 15 -27.57 13.72 -8.41
CA SER A 15 -27.96 12.76 -9.46
C SER A 15 -27.02 11.54 -9.40
N ILE A 16 -27.56 10.33 -9.25
CA ILE A 16 -26.75 9.09 -9.21
C ILE A 16 -26.73 8.48 -10.61
N ASP A 17 -25.67 8.77 -11.36
CA ASP A 17 -25.34 8.09 -12.61
C ASP A 17 -23.87 7.59 -12.59
N HIS A 18 -23.72 6.26 -12.63
CA HIS A 18 -22.55 5.47 -13.05
C HIS A 18 -21.09 5.96 -12.90
N VAL A 19 -20.67 6.56 -11.77
CA VAL A 19 -19.27 6.47 -11.28
C VAL A 19 -19.24 6.27 -9.76
N VAL A 20 -18.10 5.83 -9.20
CA VAL A 20 -17.83 5.68 -7.75
C VAL A 20 -17.82 7.06 -7.07
N CYS A 21 -19.01 7.61 -6.83
CA CYS A 21 -19.19 8.94 -6.28
C CYS A 21 -19.08 8.91 -4.74
N LEU A 22 -17.86 9.10 -4.23
CA LEU A 22 -17.66 9.39 -2.81
C LEU A 22 -18.33 10.74 -2.47
N SER A 23 -19.21 10.75 -1.46
CA SER A 23 -20.04 11.91 -1.14
C SER A 23 -19.22 13.11 -0.61
N ALA A 24 -19.65 14.30 -1.04
CA ALA A 24 -19.06 15.63 -0.87
C ALA A 24 -17.90 16.01 -1.82
N LEU A 25 -18.26 16.80 -2.85
CA LEU A 25 -17.44 17.55 -3.82
C LEU A 25 -15.94 17.75 -3.53
N HIS A 26 -15.09 17.54 -4.55
CA HIS A 26 -14.01 18.48 -4.94
C HIS A 26 -13.39 18.26 -6.34
N GLU A 27 -13.39 17.04 -6.90
CA GLU A 27 -12.98 16.75 -8.29
C GLU A 27 -14.11 16.01 -9.04
N PRO A 28 -14.28 16.18 -10.37
CA PRO A 28 -15.21 15.39 -11.16
C PRO A 28 -14.69 13.95 -11.29
N CYS A 29 -15.34 13.01 -10.58
CA CYS A 29 -14.97 11.60 -10.61
C CYS A 29 -15.37 10.97 -11.97
N THR A 30 -14.46 11.00 -12.93
CA THR A 30 -14.64 10.46 -14.30
C THR A 30 -13.49 9.55 -14.76
N ARG A 31 -12.43 9.42 -13.95
CA ARG A 31 -11.20 8.67 -14.27
C ARG A 31 -11.23 7.29 -13.63
N SER A 32 -10.60 6.30 -14.27
CA SER A 32 -10.44 4.97 -13.68
C SER A 32 -9.24 4.91 -12.74
N THR A 33 -9.27 3.99 -11.78
CA THR A 33 -8.15 3.69 -10.86
C THR A 33 -6.88 3.29 -11.62
N LEU A 34 -7.01 2.65 -12.79
CA LEU A 34 -5.90 2.28 -13.66
C LEU A 34 -5.30 3.48 -14.43
N ASP A 35 -6.13 4.41 -14.92
CA ASP A 35 -5.66 5.70 -15.49
C ASP A 35 -4.91 6.50 -14.41
N LEU A 36 -5.44 6.55 -13.19
CA LEU A 36 -4.79 7.20 -12.05
C LEU A 36 -3.43 6.57 -11.69
N ALA A 37 -3.34 5.23 -11.64
CA ALA A 37 -2.09 4.51 -11.43
C ALA A 37 -1.08 4.70 -12.58
N SER A 38 -1.55 4.92 -13.81
CA SER A 38 -0.70 5.19 -14.98
C SER A 38 -0.20 6.63 -15.02
N ARG A 39 -1.02 7.58 -14.55
CA ARG A 39 -0.60 8.97 -14.30
C ARG A 39 0.44 9.03 -13.19
N LEU A 40 0.22 8.30 -12.09
CA LEU A 40 1.14 8.21 -10.96
C LEU A 40 2.55 7.78 -11.41
N SER A 41 2.68 6.67 -12.14
CA SER A 41 3.98 6.22 -12.64
C SER A 41 4.57 7.19 -13.66
N ASN A 42 3.77 7.71 -14.59
CA ASN A 42 4.23 8.70 -15.57
C ASN A 42 4.76 9.98 -14.90
N PHE A 43 4.07 10.51 -13.89
CA PHE A 43 4.50 11.70 -13.17
C PHE A 43 5.84 11.45 -12.48
N PHE A 44 5.91 10.45 -11.60
CA PHE A 44 7.10 10.20 -10.78
C PHE A 44 8.30 9.66 -11.57
N LEU A 45 8.10 9.09 -12.76
CA LEU A 45 9.18 8.72 -13.68
C LEU A 45 9.58 9.84 -14.67
N THR A 46 8.96 11.03 -14.59
CA THR A 46 9.30 12.19 -15.45
C THR A 46 9.66 13.45 -14.66
N LYS A 47 8.80 13.95 -13.76
CA LYS A 47 9.02 15.24 -13.08
C LYS A 47 10.03 15.15 -11.91
N PRO A 48 10.01 14.11 -11.06
CA PRO A 48 10.97 13.90 -9.96
C PRO A 48 12.04 12.85 -10.27
N TRP A 49 12.12 12.36 -11.52
CA TRP A 49 13.24 11.53 -11.94
C TRP A 49 14.51 12.37 -11.99
N PHE A 50 15.48 12.01 -11.16
CA PHE A 50 16.72 12.76 -10.96
C PHE A 50 17.89 12.06 -11.65
N SER A 51 18.60 12.79 -12.50
CA SER A 51 19.65 12.26 -13.37
C SER A 51 20.86 13.18 -13.51
N ASP A 52 21.15 14.01 -12.50
CA ASP A 52 22.43 14.73 -12.44
C ASP A 52 23.55 13.72 -12.15
N ALA A 53 24.52 13.62 -13.05
CA ALA A 53 25.67 12.72 -12.89
C ALA A 53 26.70 13.24 -11.87
N ASN A 54 26.57 14.50 -11.43
CA ASN A 54 27.50 15.19 -10.54
C ASN A 54 27.00 15.26 -9.09
N ASP A 55 25.85 14.64 -8.77
CA ASP A 55 25.27 14.66 -7.43
C ASP A 55 26.22 14.00 -6.40
N PRO A 56 26.78 14.74 -5.43
CA PRO A 56 27.79 14.20 -4.52
C PRO A 56 27.24 13.15 -3.55
N PHE A 57 25.91 13.02 -3.49
CA PHE A 57 25.18 12.03 -2.69
C PHE A 57 24.86 10.75 -3.47
N ASN A 58 25.25 10.66 -4.75
CA ASN A 58 25.03 9.51 -5.64
C ASN A 58 23.55 9.08 -5.78
N ARG A 59 22.61 10.04 -5.66
CA ARG A 59 21.16 9.80 -5.85
C ARG A 59 20.76 9.68 -7.32
N THR A 60 21.72 9.77 -8.25
CA THR A 60 21.46 9.79 -9.69
C THR A 60 20.78 8.52 -10.20
N ASN A 61 19.87 8.66 -11.17
CA ASN A 61 18.95 7.62 -11.65
C ASN A 61 17.96 7.13 -10.58
N SER A 62 17.39 8.05 -9.79
CA SER A 62 16.34 7.75 -8.81
C SER A 62 15.10 8.63 -9.01
N ILE A 63 14.03 8.28 -8.32
CA ILE A 63 12.87 9.14 -8.09
C ILE A 63 13.11 9.84 -6.75
N ILE A 64 13.25 11.17 -6.75
CA ILE A 64 13.38 11.98 -5.54
C ILE A 64 12.05 12.67 -5.20
N SER A 65 11.93 13.20 -3.98
CA SER A 65 10.73 13.91 -3.52
C SER A 65 10.49 15.23 -4.28
N TYR A 66 9.24 15.71 -4.28
CA TYR A 66 8.80 16.82 -5.14
C TYR A 66 7.86 17.79 -4.40
N ASP A 67 8.03 19.10 -4.67
CA ASP A 67 7.07 20.16 -4.35
C ASP A 67 6.30 20.53 -5.61
N TYR A 68 5.03 20.11 -5.64
CA TYR A 68 4.14 20.34 -6.77
C TYR A 68 3.74 21.81 -6.94
N GLU A 69 3.67 22.59 -5.86
CA GLU A 69 3.33 24.02 -5.95
C GLU A 69 4.51 24.86 -6.48
N ALA A 70 5.75 24.43 -6.23
CA ALA A 70 6.95 25.04 -6.79
C ALA A 70 7.36 24.42 -8.16
N GLY A 71 6.77 23.28 -8.53
CA GLY A 71 7.18 22.51 -9.71
C GLY A 71 8.59 21.94 -9.63
N ALA A 72 9.12 21.71 -8.43
CA ALA A 72 10.55 21.50 -8.17
C ALA A 72 10.87 20.19 -7.44
N GLN A 73 12.04 19.62 -7.73
CA GLN A 73 12.57 18.43 -7.07
C GLN A 73 13.36 18.78 -5.78
N PHE A 74 13.33 17.92 -4.76
CA PHE A 74 14.12 18.10 -3.52
C PHE A 74 15.57 17.65 -3.70
N THR A 75 16.35 18.49 -4.37
CA THR A 75 17.81 18.39 -4.37
C THR A 75 18.40 18.65 -2.97
N GLN A 76 17.74 19.45 -2.12
CA GLN A 76 18.12 19.79 -0.74
C GLN A 76 16.87 20.05 0.15
N GLU A 77 16.87 19.59 1.41
CA GLU A 77 15.86 19.91 2.46
C GLU A 77 16.50 19.68 3.86
N ASP A 78 16.06 20.38 4.91
CA ASP A 78 16.61 20.24 6.28
C ASP A 78 16.14 18.97 7.01
N ARG A 79 14.98 18.44 6.63
CA ARG A 79 14.55 17.07 6.91
C ARG A 79 15.24 16.15 5.93
N VAL A 80 16.55 15.98 6.17
CA VAL A 80 17.53 15.47 5.20
C VAL A 80 17.13 14.18 4.47
N TRP A 81 16.35 13.32 5.14
CA TRP A 81 15.76 12.11 4.57
C TRP A 81 14.91 12.35 3.32
N MET A 82 14.07 13.39 3.31
CA MET A 82 13.18 13.72 2.20
C MET A 82 13.92 13.96 0.88
N ALA A 83 15.11 14.57 0.96
CA ALA A 83 15.99 14.80 -0.18
C ALA A 83 16.90 13.59 -0.49
N GLY A 84 17.01 12.63 0.44
CA GLY A 84 17.95 11.51 0.39
C GLY A 84 17.35 10.15 0.05
N ILE A 85 16.15 10.12 -0.53
CA ILE A 85 15.41 8.92 -0.99
C ILE A 85 15.20 7.82 0.06
N ALA A 86 15.07 8.19 1.33
CA ALA A 86 14.84 7.28 2.45
C ALA A 86 13.99 7.95 3.54
N ASP A 87 13.67 7.23 4.62
CA ASP A 87 12.60 7.52 5.59
C ASP A 87 11.24 7.55 4.85
N GLU A 88 10.08 7.43 5.53
CA GLU A 88 8.81 7.32 4.78
C GLU A 88 8.57 8.53 3.86
N ALA A 89 8.96 9.72 4.33
CA ALA A 89 8.80 11.00 3.64
C ALA A 89 9.79 11.24 2.48
N GLY A 90 10.82 10.39 2.31
CA GLY A 90 11.65 10.34 1.10
C GLY A 90 11.37 9.13 0.20
N SER A 91 10.53 8.19 0.67
CA SER A 91 10.29 6.89 0.04
C SER A 91 9.12 6.88 -0.95
N ILE A 92 8.72 8.04 -1.50
CA ILE A 92 7.66 8.14 -2.52
C ILE A 92 7.86 7.21 -3.72
N HIS A 93 9.12 6.90 -4.04
CA HIS A 93 9.49 5.94 -5.07
C HIS A 93 8.85 4.55 -4.88
N GLU A 94 8.61 4.13 -3.63
CA GLU A 94 7.96 2.87 -3.24
C GLU A 94 6.59 2.71 -3.93
N ALA A 95 5.78 3.77 -4.01
CA ALA A 95 4.47 3.72 -4.70
C ALA A 95 4.59 3.33 -6.17
N ILE A 96 5.70 3.68 -6.82
CA ILE A 96 5.93 3.43 -8.24
C ILE A 96 6.44 2.02 -8.47
N PHE A 97 7.32 1.52 -7.59
CA PHE A 97 7.67 0.10 -7.54
C PHE A 97 6.41 -0.76 -7.32
N LEU A 98 5.58 -0.41 -6.33
CA LEU A 98 4.32 -1.10 -6.03
C LEU A 98 3.33 -1.06 -7.19
N LYS A 99 3.17 0.09 -7.87
CA LYS A 99 2.40 0.19 -9.13
C LYS A 99 2.92 -0.81 -10.15
N SER A 100 4.21 -0.80 -10.44
CA SER A 100 4.80 -1.66 -11.48
C SER A 100 4.85 -3.14 -11.07
N SER A 101 4.70 -3.46 -9.77
CA SER A 101 4.49 -4.84 -9.28
C SER A 101 3.10 -5.41 -9.63
N VAL A 102 2.13 -4.56 -9.98
CA VAL A 102 0.77 -4.97 -10.35
C VAL A 102 0.43 -4.71 -11.81
N HIS A 103 0.81 -3.53 -12.33
CA HIS A 103 0.63 -3.11 -13.73
C HIS A 103 1.99 -2.75 -14.33
N PRO A 104 2.86 -3.76 -14.55
CA PRO A 104 4.21 -3.58 -15.08
C PRO A 104 4.20 -3.00 -16.50
N VAL A 105 5.14 -2.11 -16.78
CA VAL A 105 5.42 -1.57 -18.12
C VAL A 105 6.94 -1.60 -18.33
N ALA A 106 7.40 -2.19 -19.43
CA ALA A 106 8.82 -2.52 -19.61
C ALA A 106 9.77 -1.30 -19.52
N SER A 107 9.34 -0.13 -20.03
CA SER A 107 10.10 1.12 -19.94
C SER A 107 10.15 1.72 -18.52
N GLU A 108 9.12 1.47 -17.69
CA GLU A 108 9.13 1.81 -16.28
C GLU A 108 10.07 0.87 -15.52
N ILE A 109 9.92 -0.45 -15.73
CA ILE A 109 10.76 -1.49 -15.11
C ILE A 109 12.25 -1.25 -15.41
N ALA A 110 12.63 -0.89 -16.64
CA ALA A 110 14.02 -0.60 -16.99
C ALA A 110 14.64 0.59 -16.21
N LYS A 111 13.82 1.57 -15.80
CA LYS A 111 14.19 2.68 -14.89
C LYS A 111 14.22 2.21 -13.43
N LEU A 112 13.22 1.45 -13.00
CA LEU A 112 13.11 0.96 -11.62
C LEU A 112 14.23 -0.04 -11.28
N GLU A 113 14.60 -0.95 -12.19
CA GLU A 113 15.79 -1.80 -12.06
C GLU A 113 17.08 -0.97 -11.98
N LEU A 114 17.17 0.15 -12.71
CA LEU A 114 18.34 1.04 -12.67
C LEU A 114 18.45 1.70 -11.29
N MET A 115 17.37 2.29 -10.78
CA MET A 115 17.32 2.87 -9.42
C MET A 115 17.66 1.84 -8.35
N ALA A 116 17.07 0.64 -8.43
CA ALA A 116 17.32 -0.45 -7.50
C ALA A 116 18.79 -0.89 -7.49
N ASN A 117 19.45 -0.94 -8.65
CA ASN A 117 20.86 -1.36 -8.75
C ASN A 117 21.88 -0.24 -8.45
N THR A 118 21.52 1.04 -8.56
CA THR A 118 22.47 2.18 -8.48
C THR A 118 22.26 3.07 -7.27
N ALA A 119 21.13 3.73 -7.14
CA ALA A 119 20.85 4.57 -5.97
C ALA A 119 20.66 3.70 -4.71
N ILE A 120 19.87 2.63 -4.81
CA ILE A 120 19.51 1.80 -3.64
C ILE A 120 20.62 0.79 -3.31
N TRP A 121 20.82 -0.26 -4.11
CA TRP A 121 21.87 -1.25 -3.85
C TRP A 121 23.28 -0.66 -3.98
N GLY A 122 23.49 0.30 -4.88
CA GLY A 122 24.80 0.90 -5.06
C GLY A 122 25.24 1.76 -3.88
N ASN A 123 24.33 2.58 -3.32
CA ASN A 123 24.69 3.63 -2.36
C ASN A 123 23.88 3.63 -1.06
N LEU A 124 22.56 3.46 -1.10
CA LEU A 124 21.69 3.57 0.08
C LEU A 124 21.88 2.39 1.06
N GLN A 125 22.13 1.20 0.53
CA GLN A 125 22.51 0.04 1.34
C GLN A 125 24.02 -0.08 1.54
N ASP A 126 24.37 -0.55 2.73
CA ASP A 126 25.72 -1.00 3.08
C ASP A 126 25.93 -2.46 2.67
N LYS A 127 27.15 -2.75 2.21
CA LYS A 127 27.60 -4.09 1.77
C LYS A 127 28.66 -4.65 2.71
N ASP A 128 29.43 -3.78 3.35
CA ASP A 128 30.73 -4.09 3.94
C ASP A 128 30.84 -3.63 5.42
N GLY A 129 29.85 -2.89 5.93
CA GLY A 129 29.75 -2.42 7.32
C GLY A 129 29.25 -3.45 8.34
N GLU A 130 28.97 -3.00 9.58
CA GLU A 130 28.54 -3.84 10.74
C GLU A 130 27.31 -4.70 10.45
N THR A 131 26.48 -4.31 9.48
CA THR A 131 25.37 -5.12 8.98
C THR A 131 25.29 -4.99 7.46
N PRO A 132 25.76 -5.99 6.70
CA PRO A 132 25.49 -6.10 5.27
C PRO A 132 23.97 -6.06 5.01
N TYR A 133 23.57 -5.44 3.91
CA TYR A 133 22.17 -5.08 3.60
C TYR A 133 21.54 -4.04 4.54
N GLY A 134 22.31 -3.47 5.48
CA GLY A 134 21.90 -2.34 6.31
C GLY A 134 21.49 -1.14 5.46
N VAL A 135 20.37 -0.50 5.79
CA VAL A 135 19.85 0.64 5.02
C VAL A 135 20.24 1.95 5.72
N LYS A 136 20.82 2.90 4.98
CA LYS A 136 21.13 4.23 5.50
C LYS A 136 19.85 5.05 5.57
N ARG A 137 19.67 5.82 6.66
CA ARG A 137 18.52 6.72 6.84
C ARG A 137 18.37 7.81 5.78
N SER A 138 19.44 8.10 5.04
CA SER A 138 19.45 9.09 3.96
C SER A 138 20.70 8.94 3.09
N LEU A 139 20.57 9.09 1.76
CA LEU A 139 21.73 9.43 0.91
C LEU A 139 22.15 10.89 1.03
N PHE A 140 21.22 11.80 1.37
CA PHE A 140 21.52 13.20 1.65
C PHE A 140 21.85 13.34 3.15
N PHE A 141 23.14 13.36 3.49
CA PHE A 141 23.64 13.40 4.87
C PHE A 141 24.66 14.55 5.04
N TYR A 142 25.13 14.79 6.27
CA TYR A 142 26.20 15.83 6.61
C TYR A 142 27.31 14.80 7.16
N ASP A 143 28.57 14.96 6.73
CA ASP A 143 29.72 15.08 7.65
C ASP A 143 30.49 16.42 7.40
N PRO A 144 30.66 17.35 8.38
CA PRO A 144 31.41 18.60 8.16
C PRO A 144 32.87 18.40 7.76
N LYS A 145 33.49 17.29 8.17
CA LYS A 145 34.89 17.02 7.84
C LYS A 145 35.06 16.65 6.37
N VAL A 146 33.96 16.37 5.68
CA VAL A 146 33.86 16.16 4.23
C VAL A 146 33.16 17.35 3.55
N MET A 147 32.14 17.97 4.18
CA MET A 147 31.33 19.08 3.65
C MET A 147 30.99 20.14 4.74
N PRO A 148 31.86 21.13 5.00
CA PRO A 148 31.93 21.86 6.29
C PRO A 148 30.82 22.85 6.72
N ASN A 149 29.71 23.07 5.99
CA ASN A 149 28.90 24.31 6.15
C ASN A 149 27.35 24.15 6.35
N TYR A 150 26.84 23.22 7.19
CA TYR A 150 25.39 22.91 7.33
C TYR A 150 25.02 22.25 8.71
N LYS A 151 24.01 21.35 8.86
CA LYS A 151 23.76 20.57 10.11
C LYS A 151 23.17 19.15 9.95
N TYR A 152 23.68 18.16 10.73
CA TYR A 152 23.52 16.70 10.56
C TYR A 152 23.26 15.98 11.92
N SER A 153 22.82 14.70 11.89
CA SER A 153 22.76 13.78 13.05
C SER A 153 22.87 12.31 12.61
N PRO A 154 23.61 11.41 13.31
CA PRO A 154 23.72 9.99 12.95
C PRO A 154 22.66 9.11 13.64
N SER A 155 21.82 8.42 12.87
CA SER A 155 20.89 7.39 13.34
C SER A 155 20.43 6.50 12.18
N VAL A 156 20.45 5.17 12.34
CA VAL A 156 19.83 4.21 11.41
C VAL A 156 18.42 3.87 11.90
N ARG A 157 17.42 3.84 11.00
CA ARG A 157 15.99 3.66 11.34
C ARG A 157 15.45 2.36 10.71
N PRO A 158 14.55 1.60 11.36
CA PRO A 158 14.13 0.29 10.86
C PRO A 158 13.08 0.35 9.75
N TYR A 159 12.31 1.44 9.67
CA TYR A 159 11.26 1.65 8.68
C TYR A 159 11.82 1.69 7.24
N ASP A 160 13.01 2.26 7.07
CA ASP A 160 13.78 2.26 5.81
C ASP A 160 13.92 0.85 5.19
N TYR A 161 14.04 -0.18 6.02
CA TYR A 161 14.18 -1.56 5.58
C TYR A 161 12.88 -2.14 5.04
N VAL A 162 11.70 -1.66 5.49
CA VAL A 162 10.43 -2.05 4.88
C VAL A 162 10.39 -1.50 3.46
N HIS A 163 10.60 -0.20 3.27
CA HIS A 163 10.55 0.47 1.96
C HIS A 163 11.56 -0.13 0.97
N VAL A 164 12.81 -0.35 1.37
CA VAL A 164 13.83 -0.97 0.51
C VAL A 164 13.52 -2.45 0.21
N SER A 165 12.97 -3.21 1.18
CA SER A 165 12.51 -4.58 0.88
C SER A 165 11.31 -4.61 -0.07
N ALA A 166 10.40 -3.63 0.03
CA ALA A 166 9.22 -3.49 -0.83
C ALA A 166 9.63 -3.12 -2.26
N VAL A 167 10.67 -2.30 -2.46
CA VAL A 167 11.29 -2.02 -3.75
C VAL A 167 11.75 -3.31 -4.45
N TYR A 168 12.57 -4.13 -3.78
CA TYR A 168 13.07 -5.36 -4.39
C TYR A 168 11.97 -6.40 -4.59
N TYR A 169 11.10 -6.60 -3.60
CA TYR A 169 9.98 -7.53 -3.72
C TYR A 169 9.02 -7.12 -4.85
N SER A 170 8.83 -5.81 -5.09
CA SER A 170 8.05 -5.31 -6.22
C SER A 170 8.63 -5.68 -7.59
N LEU A 171 9.97 -5.66 -7.76
CA LEU A 171 10.61 -6.12 -8.99
C LEU A 171 10.52 -7.64 -9.18
N TYR A 172 10.65 -8.42 -8.11
CA TYR A 172 10.34 -9.86 -8.14
C TYR A 172 8.88 -10.11 -8.56
N ARG A 173 7.92 -9.38 -7.96
CA ARG A 173 6.49 -9.50 -8.30
C ARG A 173 6.17 -9.03 -9.72
N ALA A 174 6.86 -8.01 -10.26
CA ALA A 174 6.70 -7.59 -11.66
C ALA A 174 7.03 -8.73 -12.65
N GLU A 175 8.10 -9.49 -12.41
CA GLU A 175 8.43 -10.68 -13.20
C GLU A 175 7.41 -11.82 -13.02
N ARG A 176 6.89 -12.02 -11.80
CA ARG A 176 5.77 -12.98 -11.56
C ARG A 176 4.51 -12.61 -12.35
N VAL A 177 4.29 -11.33 -12.61
CA VAL A 177 3.13 -10.81 -13.35
C VAL A 177 3.36 -10.85 -14.87
N SER A 178 4.53 -10.46 -15.35
CA SER A 178 4.93 -10.51 -16.77
C SER A 178 6.32 -11.17 -16.91
N PRO A 179 6.40 -12.51 -17.04
CA PRO A 179 7.69 -13.22 -17.06
C PRO A 179 8.58 -12.84 -18.24
N GLY A 180 9.86 -12.59 -18.00
CA GLY A 180 10.80 -12.01 -18.95
C GLY A 180 10.55 -10.52 -19.19
N ILE A 181 10.37 -9.74 -18.12
CA ILE A 181 10.34 -8.27 -18.17
C ILE A 181 11.56 -7.64 -17.48
N LEU A 182 12.19 -8.36 -16.55
CA LEU A 182 13.47 -7.95 -15.97
C LEU A 182 14.62 -8.11 -16.97
N THR A 183 15.56 -7.17 -16.91
CA THR A 183 16.67 -7.01 -17.87
C THR A 183 18.05 -6.87 -17.22
N ARG A 184 18.13 -6.44 -15.94
CA ARG A 184 19.40 -6.21 -15.24
C ARG A 184 19.75 -7.31 -14.24
N ARG A 185 18.76 -7.91 -13.57
CA ARG A 185 18.94 -8.99 -12.59
C ARG A 185 17.80 -10.01 -12.69
N SER A 186 18.03 -11.22 -12.19
CA SER A 186 16.97 -12.23 -12.07
C SER A 186 15.97 -11.88 -10.96
N ALA A 187 14.74 -12.37 -11.07
CA ALA A 187 13.76 -12.29 -10.00
C ALA A 187 14.26 -12.94 -8.69
N SER A 188 15.03 -14.03 -8.79
CA SER A 188 15.67 -14.67 -7.64
C SER A 188 16.69 -13.76 -6.92
N TRP A 189 17.40 -12.89 -7.65
CA TRP A 189 18.28 -11.89 -7.03
C TRP A 189 17.44 -10.87 -6.25
N TYR A 190 16.40 -10.31 -6.86
CA TYR A 190 15.52 -9.34 -6.19
C TYR A 190 14.81 -9.93 -4.95
N LEU A 191 14.31 -11.17 -5.01
CA LEU A 191 13.71 -11.84 -3.84
C LEU A 191 14.75 -12.08 -2.72
N ASN A 192 15.97 -12.47 -3.08
CA ASN A 192 17.08 -12.63 -2.13
C ASN A 192 17.50 -11.29 -1.49
N GLN A 193 17.61 -10.19 -2.26
CA GLN A 193 17.85 -8.85 -1.71
C GLN A 193 16.76 -8.41 -0.74
N ALA A 194 15.48 -8.66 -1.09
CA ALA A 194 14.35 -8.34 -0.23
C ALA A 194 14.45 -9.09 1.11
N TYR A 195 14.64 -10.42 1.09
CA TYR A 195 14.83 -11.24 2.29
C TYR A 195 16.02 -10.78 3.15
N HIS A 196 17.19 -10.55 2.57
CA HIS A 196 18.35 -10.13 3.35
C HIS A 196 18.18 -8.72 3.94
N THR A 197 17.48 -7.82 3.25
CA THR A 197 17.08 -6.52 3.81
C THR A 197 16.17 -6.71 5.03
N VAL A 198 15.16 -7.58 4.96
CA VAL A 198 14.31 -7.90 6.12
C VAL A 198 15.15 -8.41 7.29
N MET A 199 16.04 -9.38 7.07
CA MET A 199 16.86 -9.95 8.14
C MET A 199 17.86 -8.94 8.72
N ALA A 200 18.42 -8.05 7.91
CA ALA A 200 19.31 -6.98 8.35
C ALA A 200 18.62 -5.97 9.28
N SER A 201 17.31 -5.72 9.12
CA SER A 201 16.54 -4.89 10.05
C SER A 201 16.46 -5.48 11.47
N GLN A 202 16.60 -6.80 11.58
CA GLN A 202 16.45 -7.58 12.82
C GLN A 202 17.80 -8.02 13.42
N ALA A 203 18.92 -7.55 12.88
CA ALA A 203 20.25 -7.92 13.33
C ALA A 203 20.53 -7.42 14.76
N THR A 204 21.25 -8.24 15.54
CA THR A 204 21.66 -7.95 16.92
C THR A 204 23.18 -8.03 17.05
N ARG A 205 23.75 -7.26 17.98
CA ARG A 205 25.15 -7.37 18.41
C ARG A 205 25.35 -8.62 19.27
N SER A 206 26.59 -8.92 19.61
CA SER A 206 26.99 -10.08 20.43
C SER A 206 26.47 -10.05 21.87
N ASP A 207 26.01 -8.90 22.36
CA ASP A 207 25.35 -8.72 23.65
C ASP A 207 23.81 -8.89 23.58
N GLY A 208 23.25 -9.17 22.39
CA GLY A 208 21.82 -9.28 22.14
C GLY A 208 21.10 -7.94 21.90
N THR A 209 21.79 -6.79 21.95
CA THR A 209 21.18 -5.50 21.60
C THR A 209 20.90 -5.42 20.10
N HIS A 210 19.77 -4.84 19.69
CA HIS A 210 19.50 -4.61 18.27
C HIS A 210 20.48 -3.60 17.68
N ILE A 211 20.98 -3.89 16.47
CA ILE A 211 21.87 -2.98 15.74
C ILE A 211 21.09 -1.73 15.30
N THR A 212 19.90 -1.96 14.75
CA THR A 212 18.94 -0.92 14.36
C THR A 212 17.98 -0.62 15.51
N ALA A 213 17.80 0.65 15.85
CA ALA A 213 16.83 1.08 16.86
C ALA A 213 15.39 0.65 16.47
N TYR A 214 14.48 0.50 17.44
CA TYR A 214 13.04 0.26 17.22
C TYR A 214 12.62 -0.96 16.38
N SER A 215 13.53 -1.81 15.90
CA SER A 215 13.23 -2.99 15.06
C SER A 215 12.31 -4.04 15.71
N HIS A 216 12.28 -4.06 17.05
CA HIS A 216 11.36 -4.87 17.86
C HIS A 216 9.92 -4.33 17.91
N LEU A 217 9.66 -3.10 17.43
CA LEU A 217 8.30 -2.57 17.25
C LEU A 217 7.70 -3.09 15.93
N GLY A 218 6.38 -2.99 15.77
CA GLY A 218 5.74 -3.28 14.49
C GLY A 218 5.99 -2.14 13.50
N LEU A 219 6.55 -2.47 12.33
CA LEU A 219 6.99 -1.46 11.35
C LEU A 219 5.88 -1.12 10.34
N MET A 220 5.97 0.07 9.74
CA MET A 220 4.96 0.56 8.79
C MET A 220 4.98 -0.25 7.49
N GLY A 221 3.85 -0.85 7.10
CA GLY A 221 3.72 -1.62 5.85
C GLY A 221 4.27 -3.05 5.94
N GLU A 222 4.62 -3.52 7.14
CA GLU A 222 5.29 -4.81 7.34
C GLU A 222 4.46 -6.02 6.92
N THR A 223 3.14 -5.89 6.67
CA THR A 223 2.33 -6.97 6.08
C THR A 223 2.94 -7.48 4.76
N ILE A 224 3.65 -6.63 4.00
CA ILE A 224 4.34 -7.06 2.77
C ILE A 224 5.39 -8.16 3.02
N TRP A 225 5.97 -8.22 4.22
CA TRP A 225 6.90 -9.28 4.63
C TRP A 225 6.21 -10.64 4.80
N THR A 226 4.91 -10.68 5.12
CA THR A 226 4.14 -11.94 5.16
C THR A 226 3.92 -12.51 3.74
N HIS A 227 3.78 -11.65 2.74
CA HIS A 227 3.69 -12.04 1.33
C HIS A 227 5.04 -12.52 0.78
N LEU A 228 6.12 -11.79 1.10
CA LEU A 228 7.51 -12.20 0.83
C LEU A 228 7.81 -13.58 1.42
N LEU A 229 7.37 -13.85 2.65
CA LEU A 229 7.60 -15.13 3.34
C LEU A 229 6.91 -16.32 2.64
N GLU A 230 5.66 -16.15 2.17
CA GLU A 230 4.96 -17.19 1.40
C GLU A 230 5.54 -17.38 -0.01
N ASP A 231 6.12 -16.34 -0.63
CA ASP A 231 6.80 -16.48 -1.92
C ASP A 231 8.21 -17.11 -1.77
N LEU A 232 8.97 -16.84 -0.70
CA LEU A 232 10.20 -17.61 -0.37
C LEU A 232 9.94 -19.12 -0.33
N LYS A 233 8.83 -19.49 0.32
CA LYS A 233 8.33 -20.87 0.41
C LYS A 233 7.88 -21.42 -0.94
N ALA A 234 7.25 -20.60 -1.80
CA ALA A 234 6.86 -20.99 -3.16
C ALA A 234 8.06 -21.22 -4.10
N GLU A 235 9.10 -20.39 -3.98
CA GLU A 235 10.38 -20.55 -4.71
C GLU A 235 11.34 -21.55 -4.04
N ASN A 236 10.88 -22.30 -3.04
CA ASN A 236 11.61 -23.34 -2.28
C ASN A 236 12.84 -22.85 -1.48
N MET A 237 12.97 -21.55 -1.23
CA MET A 237 14.01 -20.90 -0.38
C MET A 237 13.79 -21.24 1.10
N THR A 238 14.07 -22.51 1.42
CA THR A 238 13.59 -23.20 2.63
C THR A 238 14.39 -22.81 3.89
N ALA A 239 15.65 -22.41 3.74
CA ALA A 239 16.46 -21.95 4.87
C ALA A 239 16.03 -20.54 5.29
N GLU A 240 15.84 -19.68 4.29
CA GLU A 240 15.39 -18.30 4.38
C GLU A 240 13.98 -18.22 4.97
N PHE A 241 13.05 -19.02 4.44
CA PHE A 241 11.70 -19.18 4.99
C PHE A 241 11.73 -19.59 6.47
N LYS A 242 12.52 -20.60 6.85
CA LYS A 242 12.62 -21.06 8.25
C LYS A 242 13.20 -19.98 9.17
N ASN A 243 14.25 -19.30 8.73
CA ASN A 243 14.93 -18.26 9.50
C ASN A 243 14.01 -17.06 9.77
N MET A 244 13.40 -16.51 8.71
CA MET A 244 12.46 -15.40 8.83
C MET A 244 11.19 -15.80 9.62
N THR A 245 10.67 -17.02 9.41
CA THR A 245 9.57 -17.57 10.22
C THR A 245 9.89 -17.63 11.71
N HIS A 246 11.14 -17.93 12.08
CA HIS A 246 11.57 -17.93 13.48
C HIS A 246 11.62 -16.51 14.04
N VAL A 247 12.36 -15.60 13.42
CA VAL A 247 12.54 -14.22 13.93
C VAL A 247 11.21 -13.47 14.08
N MET A 248 10.32 -13.58 13.09
CA MET A 248 9.01 -12.92 13.16
C MET A 248 8.08 -13.55 14.20
N ARG A 249 8.25 -14.84 14.51
CA ARG A 249 7.53 -15.52 15.58
C ARG A 249 7.98 -15.04 16.96
N GLU A 250 9.27 -14.81 17.17
CA GLU A 250 9.77 -14.29 18.45
C GLU A 250 9.28 -12.86 18.72
N ARG A 251 9.32 -11.96 17.71
CA ARG A 251 8.67 -10.62 17.80
C ARG A 251 7.18 -10.73 18.14
N THR A 252 6.47 -11.67 17.52
CA THR A 252 5.04 -11.91 17.81
C THR A 252 4.79 -12.38 19.25
N LYS A 253 5.67 -13.21 19.84
CA LYS A 253 5.58 -13.56 21.27
C LYS A 253 5.80 -12.36 22.17
N GLU A 254 6.77 -11.51 21.85
CA GLU A 254 7.06 -10.30 22.60
C GLU A 254 5.87 -9.34 22.59
N TRP A 255 5.27 -9.10 21.43
CA TRP A 255 4.06 -8.28 21.28
C TRP A 255 2.85 -8.85 22.03
N ALA A 256 2.72 -10.18 22.10
CA ALA A 256 1.67 -10.84 22.89
C ALA A 256 1.81 -10.55 24.39
N GLY A 257 3.05 -10.54 24.91
CA GLY A 257 3.36 -10.24 26.32
C GLY A 257 3.21 -8.77 26.71
N ARG A 258 3.14 -7.84 25.75
CA ARG A 258 2.96 -6.39 26.00
C ARG A 258 1.48 -6.01 26.09
N SER A 259 1.13 -5.12 27.02
CA SER A 259 -0.24 -4.59 27.16
C SER A 259 -0.70 -3.81 25.92
N SER A 260 0.15 -2.88 25.44
CA SER A 260 -0.01 -2.17 24.18
C SER A 260 1.28 -2.28 23.33
N PRO A 261 1.34 -3.22 22.36
CA PRO A 261 2.51 -3.44 21.51
C PRO A 261 2.62 -2.49 20.30
N PHE A 262 1.81 -1.44 20.22
CA PHE A 262 1.57 -0.69 18.97
C PHE A 262 2.29 0.65 18.84
N GLY A 263 3.22 0.98 19.74
CA GLY A 263 3.97 2.23 19.67
C GLY A 263 4.99 2.25 18.52
N SER A 264 5.39 3.46 18.12
CA SER A 264 6.50 3.74 17.19
C SER A 264 7.54 4.64 17.90
N GLU A 265 8.32 5.43 17.17
CA GLU A 265 9.02 6.59 17.75
C GLU A 265 8.07 7.66 18.31
N MET A 266 6.79 7.63 17.89
CA MET A 266 5.73 8.51 18.37
C MET A 266 4.88 7.77 19.42
N GLY A 267 4.67 8.39 20.59
CA GLY A 267 3.95 7.76 21.70
C GLY A 267 2.46 7.50 21.46
N TRP A 268 1.85 8.17 20.47
CA TRP A 268 0.42 8.09 20.15
C TRP A 268 0.16 8.19 18.64
N ASP A 269 0.40 7.09 17.90
CA ASP A 269 0.10 7.03 16.46
C ASP A 269 -0.64 5.75 16.03
N SER A 270 -0.80 5.59 14.71
CA SER A 270 -1.46 4.43 14.09
C SER A 270 -0.49 3.55 13.29
N THR A 271 0.77 3.42 13.70
CA THR A 271 1.80 2.71 12.93
C THR A 271 1.82 1.22 13.26
N GLY A 272 1.85 0.86 14.54
CA GLY A 272 2.10 -0.52 14.95
C GLY A 272 0.92 -1.50 14.85
N GLN A 273 -0.32 -1.08 14.54
CA GLN A 273 -1.47 -2.00 14.60
C GLN A 273 -1.58 -2.93 13.37
N GLU A 274 -1.35 -2.43 12.16
CA GLU A 274 -1.25 -3.23 10.92
C GLU A 274 -0.23 -4.38 10.98
N PRO A 275 1.07 -4.13 11.26
CA PRO A 275 2.09 -5.18 11.24
C PRO A 275 1.88 -6.22 12.36
N VAL A 276 1.50 -5.76 13.56
CA VAL A 276 1.23 -6.64 14.71
C VAL A 276 0.01 -7.51 14.43
N PHE A 277 -1.04 -6.98 13.79
CA PHE A 277 -2.19 -7.78 13.35
C PHE A 277 -1.78 -8.84 12.31
N ALA A 278 -0.99 -8.46 11.30
CA ALA A 278 -0.61 -9.35 10.21
C ALA A 278 0.16 -10.58 10.71
N TRP A 279 1.17 -10.39 11.55
CA TRP A 279 1.91 -11.51 12.15
C TRP A 279 1.09 -12.28 13.19
N ALA A 280 0.25 -11.61 13.98
CA ALA A 280 -0.68 -12.31 14.87
C ALA A 280 -1.65 -13.21 14.08
N LYS A 281 -2.11 -12.78 12.90
CA LYS A 281 -2.94 -13.58 11.99
C LYS A 281 -2.17 -14.70 11.29
N TYR A 282 -0.88 -14.50 11.01
CA TYR A 282 0.02 -15.51 10.41
C TYR A 282 0.37 -16.63 11.41
N PHE A 283 0.59 -16.28 12.68
CA PHE A 283 0.90 -17.23 13.77
C PHE A 283 -0.31 -17.64 14.63
N SER A 284 -1.54 -17.35 14.18
CA SER A 284 -2.80 -17.73 14.83
C SER A 284 -2.97 -17.27 16.30
N ASN A 285 -2.44 -16.11 16.64
CA ASN A 285 -2.65 -15.47 17.95
C ASN A 285 -3.93 -14.61 17.90
N GLU A 286 -5.05 -15.16 18.37
CA GLU A 286 -6.36 -14.50 18.29
C GLU A 286 -6.49 -13.29 19.23
N ASP A 287 -5.93 -13.36 20.44
CA ASP A 287 -5.94 -12.24 21.40
C ASP A 287 -5.23 -11.00 20.85
N LEU A 288 -4.07 -11.19 20.21
CA LEU A 288 -3.28 -10.10 19.65
C LEU A 288 -3.94 -9.51 18.38
N GLN A 289 -4.57 -10.34 17.55
CA GLN A 289 -5.44 -9.87 16.46
C GLN A 289 -6.59 -9.01 16.98
N GLN A 290 -7.32 -9.50 18.00
CA GLN A 290 -8.48 -8.79 18.53
C GLN A 290 -8.09 -7.49 19.26
N LYS A 291 -6.93 -7.49 19.94
CA LYS A 291 -6.30 -6.29 20.52
C LYS A 291 -6.05 -5.23 19.44
N ALA A 292 -5.43 -5.60 18.32
CA ALA A 292 -5.17 -4.68 17.20
C ALA A 292 -6.46 -4.14 16.57
N LEU A 293 -7.42 -5.02 16.25
CA LEU A 293 -8.72 -4.63 15.68
C LEU A 293 -9.49 -3.64 16.59
N ASN A 294 -9.42 -3.82 17.91
CA ASN A 294 -10.10 -2.93 18.86
C ASN A 294 -9.49 -1.52 18.86
N TYR A 295 -8.16 -1.39 18.76
CA TYR A 295 -7.52 -0.08 18.59
C TYR A 295 -7.94 0.57 17.27
N ILE A 296 -7.86 -0.17 16.16
CA ILE A 296 -8.16 0.32 14.81
C ILE A 296 -9.60 0.83 14.71
N ARG A 297 -10.58 0.04 15.15
CA ARG A 297 -12.01 0.43 15.19
C ARG A 297 -12.26 1.68 16.06
N GLY A 298 -11.40 1.93 17.05
CA GLY A 298 -11.47 3.11 17.92
C GLY A 298 -10.92 4.40 17.29
N TYR A 299 -10.14 4.33 16.20
CA TYR A 299 -9.55 5.51 15.56
C TYR A 299 -9.85 5.68 14.06
N MET A 300 -10.29 4.64 13.35
CA MET A 300 -10.82 4.72 11.99
C MET A 300 -12.37 4.78 12.04
N PRO A 301 -12.99 5.94 11.77
CA PRO A 301 -14.45 6.08 11.88
C PRO A 301 -15.14 5.71 10.56
N THR A 302 -16.42 5.35 10.64
CA THR A 302 -17.33 5.43 9.48
C THR A 302 -18.09 6.75 9.51
N VAL A 303 -17.99 7.52 8.43
CA VAL A 303 -18.63 8.84 8.25
C VAL A 303 -19.01 8.95 6.77
N ALA A 304 -20.19 9.46 6.43
CA ALA A 304 -20.67 9.56 5.03
C ALA A 304 -20.02 10.71 4.22
N HIS A 305 -18.69 10.86 4.32
CA HIS A 305 -17.88 11.90 3.70
C HIS A 305 -16.55 11.32 3.24
N TRP A 306 -16.13 11.63 2.00
CA TRP A 306 -14.95 11.04 1.36
C TRP A 306 -13.71 11.05 2.27
N GLY A 307 -13.32 12.20 2.82
CA GLY A 307 -12.11 12.39 3.62
C GLY A 307 -12.19 11.85 5.05
N TRP A 308 -13.32 11.29 5.47
CA TRP A 308 -13.51 10.82 6.85
C TRP A 308 -13.81 9.33 6.96
N ASN A 309 -14.47 8.70 5.97
CA ASN A 309 -14.72 7.25 6.01
C ASN A 309 -13.42 6.45 5.94
N GLY A 310 -13.06 5.72 7.00
CA GLY A 310 -11.81 4.95 7.05
C GLY A 310 -10.53 5.80 7.14
N ASN A 311 -10.64 7.11 7.36
CA ASN A 311 -9.46 7.96 7.55
C ASN A 311 -8.86 7.73 8.95
N ALA A 312 -7.66 7.16 9.05
CA ALA A 312 -7.02 6.92 10.34
C ALA A 312 -6.68 8.22 11.08
N ARG A 313 -6.70 8.20 12.41
CA ARG A 313 -6.49 9.39 13.22
C ARG A 313 -5.00 9.65 13.45
N ARG A 314 -4.36 10.36 12.52
CA ARG A 314 -2.98 10.87 12.64
C ARG A 314 -2.91 12.40 12.58
N TYR A 315 -1.83 12.96 13.13
CA TYR A 315 -1.72 14.41 13.38
C TYR A 315 -0.33 15.03 13.16
N CYS A 316 0.76 14.25 13.19
CA CYS A 316 2.12 14.78 13.30
C CYS A 316 2.93 14.69 12.02
N ASP A 317 2.54 13.86 11.05
CA ASP A 317 3.40 13.49 9.94
C ASP A 317 3.61 14.64 8.93
N PHE A 318 2.72 15.65 8.88
CA PHE A 318 2.98 16.93 8.21
C PHE A 318 4.26 17.64 8.71
N VAL A 319 4.67 17.45 9.97
CA VAL A 319 5.94 17.98 10.48
C VAL A 319 7.14 17.28 9.85
N TYR A 320 7.02 15.98 9.56
CA TYR A 320 8.13 15.12 9.08
C TYR A 320 8.18 14.96 7.55
N GLY A 321 7.05 15.10 6.85
CA GLY A 321 6.94 14.93 5.40
C GLY A 321 6.06 15.95 4.64
N GLY A 322 5.33 16.83 5.34
CA GLY A 322 4.50 17.86 4.70
C GLY A 322 5.25 19.16 4.39
N LYS A 323 4.75 19.95 3.46
CA LYS A 323 5.18 21.33 3.20
C LYS A 323 4.81 22.23 4.36
N LEU A 324 3.55 22.15 4.80
CA LEU A 324 3.03 22.96 5.89
C LEU A 324 3.19 22.20 7.21
N ARG A 325 4.36 22.36 7.83
CA ARG A 325 4.77 21.71 9.09
C ARG A 325 3.86 22.11 10.25
N LEU A 326 2.77 21.37 10.43
CA LEU A 326 1.69 21.63 11.38
C LEU A 326 1.31 20.35 12.13
N LEU A 327 0.78 20.51 13.35
CA LEU A 327 -0.01 19.46 13.99
C LEU A 327 -1.46 19.62 13.55
N GLU A 328 -1.91 18.77 12.63
CA GLU A 328 -3.20 18.90 11.93
C GLU A 328 -3.71 17.49 11.58
N ARG A 329 -5.03 17.21 11.71
CA ARG A 329 -5.50 15.87 11.32
C ARG A 329 -5.31 15.68 9.82
N MET A 330 -4.60 14.62 9.46
CA MET A 330 -4.30 14.31 8.08
C MET A 330 -5.49 13.59 7.44
N ILE A 331 -5.83 13.93 6.20
CA ILE A 331 -6.87 13.23 5.43
C ILE A 331 -6.20 12.20 4.53
N HIS A 332 -6.54 10.92 4.74
CA HIS A 332 -6.10 9.77 3.96
C HIS A 332 -4.58 9.65 3.81
N HIS A 333 -3.89 9.89 4.91
CA HIS A 333 -2.48 9.58 5.11
C HIS A 333 -2.26 8.06 5.30
N TYR A 334 -1.00 7.57 5.24
CA TYR A 334 -0.66 6.13 5.15
C TYR A 334 -1.32 5.25 6.23
N GLY A 335 -1.57 5.79 7.42
CA GLY A 335 -2.25 5.05 8.49
C GLY A 335 -3.64 4.54 8.08
N SER A 336 -4.28 5.14 7.08
CA SER A 336 -5.64 4.82 6.63
C SER A 336 -5.69 3.53 5.80
N SER A 337 -4.74 3.35 4.88
CA SER A 337 -4.72 2.19 3.99
C SER A 337 -4.13 0.96 4.66
N LEU A 338 -3.09 1.14 5.46
CA LEU A 338 -2.44 0.06 6.21
C LEU A 338 -3.40 -0.53 7.24
N ASN A 339 -4.02 0.29 8.09
CA ASN A 339 -4.94 -0.20 9.11
C ASN A 339 -6.32 -0.61 8.58
N ALA A 340 -6.61 -0.33 7.30
CA ALA A 340 -7.71 -0.98 6.60
C ALA A 340 -7.46 -2.47 6.30
N LEU A 341 -6.20 -2.91 6.14
CA LEU A 341 -5.88 -4.32 5.86
C LEU A 341 -6.40 -5.26 6.98
N PRO A 342 -6.17 -4.99 8.29
CA PRO A 342 -6.80 -5.73 9.38
C PRO A 342 -8.33 -5.79 9.32
N LEU A 343 -9.01 -4.67 9.03
CA LEU A 343 -10.48 -4.62 9.00
C LEU A 343 -11.04 -5.45 7.84
N LEU A 344 -10.47 -5.32 6.64
CA LEU A 344 -10.84 -6.12 5.47
C LEU A 344 -10.54 -7.62 5.66
N THR A 345 -9.49 -7.96 6.42
CA THR A 345 -9.20 -9.34 6.83
C THR A 345 -10.22 -9.84 7.87
N SER A 346 -10.58 -9.02 8.88
CA SER A 346 -11.62 -9.37 9.86
C SER A 346 -12.96 -9.63 9.19
N TYR A 347 -13.33 -8.80 8.20
CA TYR A 347 -14.52 -9.03 7.37
C TYR A 347 -14.46 -10.35 6.60
N LYS A 348 -13.35 -10.64 5.91
CA LYS A 348 -13.17 -11.87 5.11
C LYS A 348 -13.37 -13.14 5.94
N TYR A 349 -12.88 -13.18 7.19
CA TYR A 349 -13.03 -14.33 8.08
C TYR A 349 -14.28 -14.28 8.98
N ASN A 350 -15.15 -13.28 8.83
CA ASN A 350 -16.37 -13.22 9.63
C ASN A 350 -17.35 -14.35 9.24
N ARG A 351 -17.91 -15.00 10.25
CA ARG A 351 -18.88 -16.10 10.11
C ARG A 351 -20.25 -15.59 9.64
N ASP A 352 -20.61 -14.36 9.98
CA ASP A 352 -21.78 -13.65 9.46
C ASP A 352 -21.36 -12.33 8.78
N PRO A 353 -21.24 -12.30 7.44
CA PRO A 353 -20.81 -11.13 6.69
C PRO A 353 -21.91 -10.06 6.55
N SER A 354 -23.16 -10.43 6.82
CA SER A 354 -24.32 -9.55 6.69
C SER A 354 -24.69 -8.90 8.03
N SER A 355 -24.04 -9.33 9.13
CA SER A 355 -24.10 -8.66 10.43
C SER A 355 -23.62 -7.21 10.36
N ALA A 356 -24.23 -6.33 11.16
CA ALA A 356 -23.84 -4.92 11.24
C ALA A 356 -22.35 -4.73 11.64
N ALA A 357 -21.80 -5.63 12.44
CA ALA A 357 -20.39 -5.61 12.84
C ALA A 357 -19.44 -5.94 11.67
N ALA A 358 -19.76 -6.96 10.86
CA ALA A 358 -18.98 -7.27 9.66
C ALA A 358 -19.09 -6.12 8.64
N LEU A 359 -20.30 -5.60 8.41
CA LEU A 359 -20.53 -4.50 7.50
C LEU A 359 -19.87 -3.19 7.96
N TYR A 360 -19.65 -2.98 9.27
CA TYR A 360 -18.82 -1.89 9.79
C TYR A 360 -17.37 -2.03 9.34
N ASP A 361 -16.73 -3.18 9.62
CA ASP A 361 -15.33 -3.43 9.23
C ASP A 361 -15.12 -3.31 7.71
N LEU A 362 -16.09 -3.80 6.91
CA LEU A 362 -16.07 -3.63 5.46
C LEU A 362 -16.15 -2.15 5.06
N ARG A 363 -17.12 -1.38 5.60
CA ARG A 363 -17.31 0.04 5.23
C ARG A 363 -16.11 0.90 5.62
N VAL A 364 -15.53 0.68 6.80
CA VAL A 364 -14.34 1.42 7.28
C VAL A 364 -13.09 0.99 6.52
N GLY A 365 -12.86 -0.32 6.36
CA GLY A 365 -11.73 -0.86 5.62
C GLY A 365 -11.74 -0.41 4.15
N TYR A 366 -12.88 -0.52 3.46
CA TYR A 366 -12.95 -0.08 2.06
C TYR A 366 -12.81 1.44 1.90
N GLY A 367 -13.24 2.21 2.90
CA GLY A 367 -12.96 3.64 3.01
C GLY A 367 -11.46 3.93 3.07
N GLY A 368 -10.72 3.25 3.95
CA GLY A 368 -9.28 3.42 4.12
C GLY A 368 -8.44 2.94 2.92
N ILE A 369 -8.93 1.98 2.13
CA ILE A 369 -8.27 1.54 0.88
C ILE A 369 -8.54 2.49 -0.29
N MET A 370 -9.77 3.00 -0.45
CA MET A 370 -10.11 3.88 -1.57
C MET A 370 -9.74 5.34 -1.32
N GLY A 371 -9.79 5.80 -0.08
CA GLY A 371 -9.48 7.17 0.35
C GLY A 371 -8.15 7.73 -0.15
N PRO A 372 -7.01 7.03 -0.02
CA PRO A 372 -5.69 7.49 -0.47
C PRO A 372 -5.64 7.91 -1.95
N LEU A 373 -6.44 7.27 -2.82
CA LEU A 373 -6.49 7.62 -4.24
C LEU A 373 -6.92 9.07 -4.46
N SER A 374 -7.65 9.67 -3.52
CA SER A 374 -8.00 11.11 -3.56
C SER A 374 -6.80 12.05 -3.41
N ASN A 375 -5.63 11.57 -2.95
CA ASN A 375 -4.41 12.37 -2.88
C ASN A 375 -3.60 12.40 -4.20
N ILE A 376 -4.00 11.62 -5.21
CA ILE A 376 -3.40 11.65 -6.56
C ILE A 376 -4.20 12.62 -7.44
N ASN A 377 -3.55 13.66 -7.95
CA ASN A 377 -4.20 14.67 -8.79
C ASN A 377 -4.28 14.29 -10.28
N ALA A 378 -4.88 15.17 -11.10
CA ALA A 378 -5.09 14.95 -12.54
C ALA A 378 -3.80 14.78 -13.38
N GLU A 379 -2.66 15.30 -12.91
CA GLU A 379 -1.33 15.09 -13.54
C GLU A 379 -0.66 13.78 -13.09
N GLY A 380 -1.09 13.20 -11.96
CA GLY A 380 -0.45 12.04 -11.34
C GLY A 380 0.49 12.36 -10.18
N PHE A 381 0.62 13.62 -9.76
CA PHE A 381 1.29 13.93 -8.51
C PHE A 381 0.44 13.41 -7.34
N ALA A 382 1.10 12.76 -6.39
CA ALA A 382 0.49 12.28 -5.15
C ALA A 382 1.01 13.09 -3.96
N SER A 383 0.10 13.65 -3.18
CA SER A 383 0.40 14.37 -1.94
C SER A 383 0.49 13.41 -0.74
N THR A 384 1.30 13.75 0.27
CA THR A 384 1.32 13.06 1.58
C THR A 384 -0.09 12.89 2.17
N ALA A 385 -0.86 13.98 2.20
CA ALA A 385 -2.22 14.03 2.74
C ALA A 385 -2.95 15.32 2.33
N PHE A 386 -4.27 15.34 2.54
CA PHE A 386 -5.08 16.55 2.48
C PHE A 386 -5.24 17.19 3.89
N HIS A 387 -5.21 18.52 3.93
CA HIS A 387 -5.33 19.35 5.14
C HIS A 387 -6.79 19.45 5.60
N SER A 388 -7.08 18.99 6.82
CA SER A 388 -8.45 19.00 7.38
C SER A 388 -8.91 20.33 7.98
N TYR A 389 -8.02 21.31 8.20
CA TYR A 389 -8.43 22.57 8.80
C TYR A 389 -9.39 23.35 7.89
N PRO A 390 -10.56 23.81 8.39
CA PRO A 390 -11.60 24.44 7.56
C PRO A 390 -11.18 25.71 6.80
N ASN A 391 -10.11 26.37 7.23
CA ASN A 391 -9.53 27.55 6.56
C ASN A 391 -8.42 27.20 5.55
N ARG A 392 -8.20 25.91 5.26
CA ARG A 392 -7.15 25.43 4.35
C ARG A 392 -7.68 24.48 3.28
N LEU A 393 -8.33 23.38 3.68
CA LEU A 393 -9.00 22.39 2.83
C LEU A 393 -8.36 22.17 1.44
N LYS A 394 -7.09 21.77 1.43
CA LYS A 394 -6.33 21.45 0.21
C LYS A 394 -5.38 20.28 0.43
N TRP A 395 -4.91 19.67 -0.65
CA TRP A 395 -3.73 18.79 -0.61
C TRP A 395 -2.47 19.57 -0.19
N ASP A 396 -1.57 18.91 0.55
CA ASP A 396 -0.24 19.48 0.83
C ASP A 396 0.61 19.45 -0.46
N GLY A 397 1.50 20.44 -0.62
CA GLY A 397 2.32 20.59 -1.82
C GLY A 397 3.43 19.56 -1.98
N TYR A 398 3.79 18.82 -0.93
CA TYR A 398 4.90 17.86 -0.92
C TYR A 398 4.40 16.42 -1.13
N SER A 399 5.18 15.61 -1.85
CA SER A 399 4.85 14.19 -2.05
C SER A 399 4.94 13.36 -0.78
N GLY A 400 5.93 13.67 0.06
CA GLY A 400 6.15 13.06 1.37
C GLY A 400 5.99 11.53 1.39
N ASP A 401 5.24 11.08 2.39
CA ASP A 401 5.06 9.69 2.80
C ASP A 401 3.84 9.00 2.16
N TYR A 402 3.53 9.35 0.91
CA TYR A 402 2.50 8.65 0.13
C TYR A 402 2.94 7.23 -0.33
N GLY A 403 4.24 6.90 -0.29
CA GLY A 403 4.77 5.56 -0.63
C GLY A 403 4.06 4.42 0.12
N PRO A 404 4.14 4.39 1.46
CA PRO A 404 3.48 3.37 2.29
C PRO A 404 1.97 3.43 2.25
N ASN A 405 1.42 4.61 1.94
CA ASN A 405 -0.01 4.79 1.73
C ASN A 405 -0.49 3.95 0.52
N TYR A 406 0.28 3.98 -0.57
CA TYR A 406 0.01 3.18 -1.76
C TYR A 406 0.29 1.68 -1.55
N LEU A 407 1.16 1.30 -0.61
CA LEU A 407 1.36 -0.10 -0.19
C LEU A 407 0.05 -0.70 0.32
N GLY A 408 -0.63 -0.01 1.25
CA GLY A 408 -1.95 -0.43 1.72
C GLY A 408 -2.99 -0.49 0.59
N VAL A 409 -3.03 0.50 -0.31
CA VAL A 409 -3.94 0.49 -1.48
C VAL A 409 -3.75 -0.78 -2.32
N ILE A 410 -2.51 -1.12 -2.66
CA ILE A 410 -2.18 -2.27 -3.52
C ILE A 410 -2.49 -3.60 -2.81
N MET A 411 -2.17 -3.72 -1.52
CA MET A 411 -2.42 -4.94 -0.75
C MET A 411 -3.91 -5.15 -0.41
N GLY A 412 -4.66 -4.06 -0.24
CA GLY A 412 -6.11 -4.10 0.05
C GLY A 412 -7.00 -4.19 -1.19
N SER A 413 -6.46 -3.95 -2.39
CA SER A 413 -7.20 -3.94 -3.66
C SER A 413 -7.84 -5.30 -3.96
N CYS A 414 -9.16 -5.35 -3.78
CA CYS A 414 -10.00 -6.51 -4.02
C CYS A 414 -11.43 -6.04 -4.23
N THR A 415 -12.16 -6.67 -5.17
CA THR A 415 -13.59 -6.43 -5.37
C THR A 415 -14.43 -7.42 -4.55
N TYR A 416 -15.30 -6.91 -3.68
CA TYR A 416 -16.15 -7.70 -2.79
C TYR A 416 -17.58 -7.74 -3.36
N LEU A 417 -18.22 -8.91 -3.37
CA LEU A 417 -19.66 -9.08 -3.60
C LEU A 417 -20.35 -9.49 -2.30
N VAL A 418 -21.35 -8.73 -1.87
CA VAL A 418 -21.96 -8.82 -0.54
C VAL A 418 -23.49 -8.75 -0.64
N GLN A 419 -24.18 -9.59 0.12
CA GLN A 419 -25.62 -9.47 0.34
C GLN A 419 -25.84 -8.62 1.59
N HIS A 420 -26.26 -7.38 1.40
CA HIS A 420 -26.64 -6.45 2.45
C HIS A 420 -28.11 -6.67 2.85
N PRO A 421 -28.48 -6.64 4.15
CA PRO A 421 -29.88 -6.79 4.56
C PRO A 421 -30.78 -5.71 3.94
N ASP A 422 -30.36 -4.45 4.00
CA ASP A 422 -31.20 -3.31 3.56
C ASP A 422 -31.09 -2.96 2.07
N PHE A 423 -30.05 -3.44 1.37
CA PHE A 423 -29.72 -3.01 -0.01
C PHE A 423 -29.60 -4.17 -1.01
N GLY A 424 -29.75 -5.43 -0.58
CA GLY A 424 -29.53 -6.59 -1.43
C GLY A 424 -28.08 -6.71 -1.90
N TRP A 425 -27.87 -7.11 -3.15
CA TRP A 425 -26.55 -7.36 -3.70
C TRP A 425 -25.81 -6.04 -3.98
N ILE A 426 -24.78 -5.78 -3.19
CA ILE A 426 -23.87 -4.64 -3.36
C ILE A 426 -22.45 -5.13 -3.68
N SER A 427 -21.67 -4.28 -4.35
CA SER A 427 -20.24 -4.49 -4.52
C SER A 427 -19.43 -3.35 -3.92
N MET A 428 -18.32 -3.70 -3.26
CA MET A 428 -17.27 -2.75 -2.90
C MET A 428 -16.09 -2.98 -3.83
N GLY A 429 -15.62 -1.93 -4.51
CA GLY A 429 -14.54 -2.03 -5.50
C GLY A 429 -14.99 -2.40 -6.91
N GLY A 430 -16.28 -2.61 -7.16
CA GLY A 430 -16.80 -2.92 -8.49
C GLY A 430 -18.21 -2.39 -8.70
N ASN A 431 -18.65 -2.36 -9.95
CA ASN A 431 -20.04 -2.06 -10.28
C ASN A 431 -20.82 -3.37 -10.35
N VAL A 432 -21.99 -3.45 -9.71
CA VAL A 432 -22.98 -4.50 -10.04
C VAL A 432 -23.63 -4.11 -11.36
N ALA A 433 -23.49 -4.94 -12.38
CA ALA A 433 -24.06 -4.69 -13.70
C ALA A 433 -25.55 -5.07 -13.74
N SER A 434 -26.34 -4.30 -14.47
CA SER A 434 -27.78 -4.52 -14.63
C SER A 434 -28.06 -5.80 -15.44
N SER A 435 -28.24 -6.93 -14.74
CA SER A 435 -28.73 -8.16 -15.35
C SER A 435 -30.21 -8.04 -15.71
N SER A 436 -30.59 -8.52 -16.90
CA SER A 436 -32.01 -8.69 -17.27
C SER A 436 -32.66 -9.90 -16.59
N ASN A 437 -31.91 -10.68 -15.81
CA ASN A 437 -32.38 -11.81 -15.04
C ASN A 437 -31.79 -11.82 -13.61
N ASN A 438 -32.64 -11.70 -12.60
CA ASN A 438 -32.23 -11.51 -11.19
C ASN A 438 -31.49 -12.72 -10.58
N ASP A 439 -31.49 -13.88 -11.24
CA ASP A 439 -30.79 -15.08 -10.80
C ASP A 439 -29.25 -15.03 -10.97
N VAL A 440 -28.73 -14.07 -11.73
CA VAL A 440 -27.29 -13.95 -12.00
C VAL A 440 -26.80 -12.55 -11.66
N ILE A 441 -25.89 -12.46 -10.69
CA ILE A 441 -25.31 -11.20 -10.23
C ILE A 441 -23.96 -11.04 -10.92
N VAL A 442 -23.90 -10.11 -11.89
CA VAL A 442 -22.68 -9.77 -12.63
C VAL A 442 -22.02 -8.57 -11.98
N VAL A 443 -20.70 -8.63 -11.80
CA VAL A 443 -19.89 -7.57 -11.18
C VAL A 443 -18.67 -7.28 -12.05
N GLU A 444 -18.38 -5.99 -12.24
CA GLU A 444 -17.21 -5.50 -12.95
C GLU A 444 -16.20 -4.90 -11.95
N PRO A 445 -15.02 -5.51 -11.73
CA PRO A 445 -13.99 -4.94 -10.88
C PRO A 445 -13.48 -3.58 -11.37
N ARG A 446 -13.48 -2.60 -10.47
CA ARG A 446 -13.00 -1.21 -10.63
C ARG A 446 -11.90 -0.83 -9.62
N ASP A 447 -11.55 -1.72 -8.69
CA ASP A 447 -10.42 -1.56 -7.76
C ASP A 447 -9.08 -1.41 -8.50
N THR A 448 -8.05 -0.91 -7.83
CA THR A 448 -6.77 -0.51 -8.47
C THR A 448 -6.02 -1.69 -9.11
N VAL A 449 -6.19 -2.92 -8.62
CA VAL A 449 -5.42 -4.09 -9.08
C VAL A 449 -6.26 -4.99 -10.01
N ARG A 450 -7.56 -5.14 -9.75
CA ARG A 450 -8.52 -5.97 -10.51
C ARG A 450 -8.15 -7.45 -10.60
N ARG A 451 -7.36 -7.99 -9.66
CA ARG A 451 -6.92 -9.41 -9.64
C ARG A 451 -7.46 -10.26 -8.49
N SER A 452 -8.16 -9.64 -7.54
CA SER A 452 -8.67 -10.31 -6.33
C SER A 452 -10.16 -10.07 -6.16
N ILE A 453 -10.94 -11.13 -5.95
CA ILE A 453 -12.36 -11.04 -5.63
C ILE A 453 -12.71 -11.81 -4.35
N TYR A 454 -13.72 -11.33 -3.62
CA TYR A 454 -14.28 -12.01 -2.47
C TYR A 454 -15.81 -12.08 -2.58
N VAL A 455 -16.36 -13.30 -2.69
CA VAL A 455 -17.82 -13.51 -2.73
C VAL A 455 -18.30 -13.91 -1.33
N ALA A 456 -18.87 -12.95 -0.61
CA ALA A 456 -19.19 -13.10 0.81
C ALA A 456 -20.26 -14.16 1.10
N ALA A 457 -21.16 -14.43 0.16
CA ALA A 457 -22.15 -15.51 0.27
C ALA A 457 -21.54 -16.92 0.11
N MET A 458 -20.42 -17.04 -0.60
CA MET A 458 -19.67 -18.28 -0.74
C MET A 458 -18.59 -18.46 0.35
N GLY A 459 -18.16 -17.36 0.98
CA GLY A 459 -16.96 -17.36 1.82
C GLY A 459 -15.69 -17.63 1.00
N LEU A 460 -15.69 -17.25 -0.29
CA LEU A 460 -14.64 -17.59 -1.24
C LEU A 460 -13.83 -16.35 -1.62
N SER A 461 -12.52 -16.38 -1.35
CA SER A 461 -11.54 -15.44 -1.89
C SER A 461 -10.83 -16.08 -3.09
N VAL A 462 -10.64 -15.34 -4.17
CA VAL A 462 -9.86 -15.79 -5.36
C VAL A 462 -8.93 -14.67 -5.80
N THR A 463 -7.66 -15.00 -6.05
CA THR A 463 -6.62 -14.06 -6.52
C THR A 463 -5.84 -14.67 -7.68
N PHE A 464 -5.59 -13.87 -8.71
CA PHE A 464 -4.79 -14.24 -9.89
C PHE A 464 -3.44 -13.50 -9.91
N GLU A 465 -2.41 -14.10 -10.52
CA GLU A 465 -1.10 -13.47 -10.66
C GLU A 465 -0.96 -12.65 -11.95
N SER A 466 -1.15 -13.26 -13.12
CA SER A 466 -0.67 -12.74 -14.43
C SER A 466 -1.81 -12.30 -15.36
N VAL A 467 -3.02 -12.09 -14.83
CA VAL A 467 -4.22 -11.64 -15.56
C VAL A 467 -5.04 -10.67 -14.71
N VAL A 468 -5.86 -9.84 -15.36
CA VAL A 468 -6.90 -9.02 -14.71
C VAL A 468 -8.28 -9.64 -14.90
N ILE A 469 -9.15 -9.44 -13.92
CA ILE A 469 -10.56 -9.84 -13.95
C ILE A 469 -11.34 -8.70 -14.62
N THR A 470 -11.99 -9.00 -15.74
CA THR A 470 -12.82 -8.02 -16.46
C THR A 470 -14.22 -7.96 -15.86
N SER A 471 -14.79 -9.12 -15.54
CA SER A 471 -16.07 -9.31 -14.84
C SER A 471 -16.10 -10.65 -14.10
N PHE A 472 -16.99 -10.80 -13.13
CA PHE A 472 -17.40 -12.11 -12.62
C PHE A 472 -18.92 -12.19 -12.47
N ALA A 473 -19.47 -13.39 -12.61
CA ALA A 473 -20.89 -13.69 -12.47
C ALA A 473 -21.10 -14.73 -11.36
N TYR A 474 -21.98 -14.42 -10.41
CA TYR A 474 -22.37 -15.30 -9.32
C TYR A 474 -23.83 -15.71 -9.46
N GLU A 475 -24.09 -17.02 -9.39
CA GLU A 475 -25.42 -17.63 -9.38
C GLU A 475 -25.75 -18.10 -7.95
N PRO A 476 -26.65 -17.43 -7.20
CA PRO A 476 -26.90 -17.79 -5.81
C PRO A 476 -27.54 -19.17 -5.63
N GLN A 477 -28.42 -19.58 -6.56
CA GLN A 477 -29.13 -20.86 -6.51
C GLN A 477 -28.18 -22.05 -6.68
N SER A 478 -27.36 -22.05 -7.74
CA SER A 478 -26.40 -23.12 -8.06
C SER A 478 -25.07 -23.00 -7.28
N LYS A 479 -24.83 -21.85 -6.63
CA LYS A 479 -23.57 -21.44 -6.01
C LYS A 479 -22.37 -21.46 -6.98
N LYS A 480 -22.64 -21.30 -8.27
CA LYS A 480 -21.63 -21.22 -9.33
C LYS A 480 -21.05 -19.80 -9.39
N LEU A 481 -19.74 -19.74 -9.59
CA LEU A 481 -18.98 -18.52 -9.85
C LEU A 481 -18.28 -18.69 -11.20
N THR A 482 -18.42 -17.71 -12.08
CA THR A 482 -17.73 -17.64 -13.38
C THR A 482 -16.93 -16.34 -13.41
N ILE A 483 -15.67 -16.40 -13.83
CA ILE A 483 -14.73 -15.26 -13.78
C ILE A 483 -14.16 -15.07 -15.18
N THR A 484 -14.36 -13.89 -15.76
CA THR A 484 -13.82 -13.51 -17.07
C THR A 484 -12.46 -12.85 -16.87
N LEU A 485 -11.45 -13.34 -17.59
CA LEU A 485 -10.05 -12.97 -17.42
C LEU A 485 -9.48 -12.36 -18.72
N GLN A 486 -8.53 -11.45 -18.57
CA GLN A 486 -7.77 -10.84 -19.66
C GLN A 486 -6.29 -10.73 -19.26
N ALA A 487 -5.37 -10.78 -20.23
CA ALA A 487 -3.96 -10.44 -19.97
C ALA A 487 -3.84 -9.05 -19.32
N VAL A 488 -2.79 -8.84 -18.51
CA VAL A 488 -2.51 -7.53 -17.92
C VAL A 488 -2.26 -6.50 -19.04
N PRO A 489 -2.84 -5.29 -18.98
CA PRO A 489 -2.67 -4.28 -20.03
C PRO A 489 -1.20 -3.96 -20.29
N GLY A 490 -0.74 -4.21 -21.52
CA GLY A 490 0.65 -4.03 -21.95
C GLY A 490 1.44 -5.33 -22.12
N ASP A 491 0.97 -6.47 -21.60
CA ASP A 491 1.58 -7.77 -21.88
C ASP A 491 1.03 -8.37 -23.20
N THR A 492 1.93 -8.81 -24.06
CA THR A 492 1.63 -9.42 -25.37
C THR A 492 1.93 -10.92 -25.41
N LYS A 493 2.36 -11.52 -24.30
CA LYS A 493 2.69 -12.95 -24.20
C LYS A 493 1.41 -13.78 -23.98
N LYS A 494 1.47 -15.09 -24.25
CA LYS A 494 0.34 -16.00 -23.95
C LYS A 494 0.12 -16.06 -22.44
N ALA A 495 -0.99 -15.48 -21.96
CA ALA A 495 -1.35 -15.45 -20.56
C ALA A 495 -1.75 -16.83 -20.02
N SER A 496 -0.75 -17.61 -19.57
CA SER A 496 -0.95 -18.54 -18.46
C SER A 496 -0.96 -17.74 -17.15
N THR A 497 -1.71 -18.20 -16.16
CA THR A 497 -1.72 -17.59 -14.83
C THR A 497 -1.80 -18.67 -13.77
N ILE A 498 -1.13 -18.42 -12.64
CA ILE A 498 -1.45 -19.08 -11.39
C ILE A 498 -2.65 -18.34 -10.77
N PHE A 499 -3.49 -19.07 -10.05
CA PHE A 499 -4.52 -18.51 -9.18
C PHE A 499 -4.48 -19.21 -7.82
N LYS A 500 -4.74 -18.44 -6.76
CA LYS A 500 -4.86 -18.92 -5.37
C LYS A 500 -6.31 -18.71 -4.95
N TYR A 501 -6.92 -19.70 -4.30
CA TYR A 501 -8.29 -19.58 -3.76
C TYR A 501 -8.34 -20.05 -2.30
N GLU A 502 -9.23 -19.43 -1.52
CA GLU A 502 -9.38 -19.70 -0.09
C GLU A 502 -10.86 -19.79 0.32
N SER A 503 -11.18 -20.77 1.17
CA SER A 503 -12.48 -20.88 1.84
C SER A 503 -12.39 -20.28 3.24
N THR A 504 -12.86 -19.04 3.40
CA THR A 504 -12.86 -18.33 4.68
C THR A 504 -13.97 -18.81 5.63
N ARG A 505 -14.95 -19.58 5.13
CA ARG A 505 -15.92 -20.30 5.97
C ARG A 505 -15.76 -21.82 5.82
N ALA A 506 -15.36 -22.44 6.93
CA ALA A 506 -15.10 -23.86 7.11
C ALA A 506 -13.95 -24.46 6.25
N ALA A 507 -13.08 -25.23 6.90
CA ALA A 507 -11.89 -25.86 6.31
C ALA A 507 -12.19 -27.10 5.43
N ARG A 508 -13.38 -27.20 4.83
CA ARG A 508 -13.83 -28.38 4.05
C ARG A 508 -14.57 -28.06 2.74
N SER A 509 -14.73 -26.80 2.37
CA SER A 509 -15.36 -26.40 1.10
C SER A 509 -14.45 -26.76 -0.09
N ARG A 510 -14.75 -27.87 -0.78
CA ARG A 510 -14.04 -28.29 -1.99
C ARG A 510 -14.69 -27.66 -3.23
N TRP A 511 -14.02 -26.69 -3.82
CA TRP A 511 -14.45 -26.05 -5.07
C TRP A 511 -13.97 -26.84 -6.29
N ARG A 512 -14.88 -27.18 -7.22
CA ARG A 512 -14.52 -27.79 -8.51
C ARG A 512 -14.24 -26.68 -9.51
N VAL A 513 -12.98 -26.45 -9.83
CA VAL A 513 -12.57 -25.54 -10.91
C VAL A 513 -12.72 -26.26 -12.24
N LEU A 514 -13.28 -25.56 -13.23
CA LEU A 514 -13.39 -26.00 -14.62
C LEU A 514 -12.95 -24.85 -15.53
N PRO A 515 -12.02 -25.06 -16.47
CA PRO A 515 -11.76 -24.07 -17.50
C PRO A 515 -12.99 -23.97 -18.41
N LEU A 516 -13.39 -22.74 -18.72
CA LEU A 516 -14.28 -22.44 -19.84
C LEU A 516 -13.39 -22.08 -21.03
N GLY A 517 -13.70 -22.66 -22.19
CA GLY A 517 -12.94 -22.49 -23.44
C GLY A 517 -13.47 -21.33 -24.30
#